data_AF-A0A6B2LPK9-F1
#
_entry.id   AF-A0A6B2LPK9-F1
#
_cell.length_a   1.000
_cell.length_b   1.000
_cell.length_c   1.000
_cell.angle_alpha   90.00
_cell.angle_beta   90.00
_cell.angle_gamma   90.00
#
_symmetry.space_group_name_H-M   'P 1'
#
loop_
_entity.id
_entity.type
_entity.pdbx_description
1 polymer ?
#
loop_
_entity_poly.entity_id
_entity_poly.type
_entity_poly.pdbx_seq_one_letter_code
_entity_poly.pdbx_strand_id
1 'polypeptide(L)'
;MEIKALADLYLVYYNESLPSLNDTELCQLDNELVMIHCDAEGSIVQLLFQASITQSTAKQSMPESIGYLANLITLRLTGGTFYRVADSIGNLTRLRLLDLSDNLLVQVSESIGKLILLEELILQSNQLKE
;
A
#
# COMPACT_ATOMS: atom_id res chain seq x y z
N MET A 1 13.17 -8.03 1.37
CA MET A 1 12.57 -6.97 2.22
C MET A 1 11.18 -6.59 1.75
N GLU A 2 10.95 -6.53 0.43
CA GLU A 2 9.61 -6.29 -0.16
C GLU A 2 8.55 -7.29 0.30
N ILE A 3 8.89 -8.60 0.40
CA ILE A 3 7.98 -9.62 0.95
C ILE A 3 7.44 -9.28 2.35
N LYS A 4 8.23 -8.58 3.19
CA LYS A 4 7.77 -8.14 4.51
C LYS A 4 6.73 -7.04 4.39
N ALA A 5 6.90 -6.10 3.46
CA ALA A 5 5.91 -5.05 3.21
C ALA A 5 4.58 -5.65 2.75
N LEU A 6 4.65 -6.61 1.82
CA LEU A 6 3.48 -7.37 1.37
C LEU A 6 2.81 -8.14 2.50
N ALA A 7 3.58 -8.86 3.31
CA ALA A 7 3.03 -9.65 4.41
C ALA A 7 2.35 -8.77 5.46
N ASP A 8 2.95 -7.63 5.82
CA ASP A 8 2.35 -6.70 6.78
C ASP A 8 1.07 -6.06 6.21
N LEU A 9 1.08 -5.65 4.93
CA LEU A 9 -0.12 -5.10 4.27
C LEU A 9 -1.23 -6.15 4.17
N TYR A 10 -0.90 -7.37 3.77
CA TYR A 10 -1.86 -8.47 3.64
C TYR A 10 -2.49 -8.83 4.99
N LEU A 11 -1.70 -8.86 6.05
CA LEU A 11 -2.20 -9.05 7.41
C LEU A 11 -3.15 -7.92 7.83
N VAL A 12 -2.80 -6.66 7.53
CA VAL A 12 -3.65 -5.53 7.88
C VAL A 12 -4.95 -5.50 7.08
N TYR A 13 -4.89 -5.77 5.77
CA TYR A 13 -6.07 -5.78 4.91
C TYR A 13 -6.96 -6.98 5.16
N TYR A 14 -6.41 -8.18 5.19
CA TYR A 14 -7.24 -9.40 5.15
C TYR A 14 -7.32 -10.12 6.49
N ASN A 15 -6.59 -9.64 7.52
CA ASN A 15 -6.50 -10.28 8.82
C ASN A 15 -6.06 -11.75 8.73
N GLU A 16 -5.22 -12.03 7.73
CA GLU A 16 -4.71 -13.35 7.40
C GLU A 16 -3.21 -13.24 7.10
N SER A 17 -2.49 -14.33 7.32
CA SER A 17 -1.10 -14.40 6.87
C SER A 17 -1.04 -14.44 5.35
N LEU A 18 -0.09 -13.73 4.76
CA LEU A 18 0.25 -13.90 3.36
C LEU A 18 0.49 -15.40 3.09
N PRO A 19 -0.08 -15.98 2.01
CA PRO A 19 0.22 -17.35 1.63
C PRO A 19 1.73 -17.57 1.54
N SER A 20 2.18 -18.79 1.85
CA SER A 20 3.60 -19.13 1.73
C SER A 20 4.01 -19.07 0.25
N LEU A 21 4.60 -17.93 -0.14
CA LEU A 21 5.08 -17.65 -1.49
C LEU A 21 6.59 -17.44 -1.44
N ASN A 22 7.30 -18.00 -2.40
CA ASN A 22 8.69 -17.61 -2.66
C ASN A 22 8.75 -16.28 -3.45
N ASP A 23 9.93 -15.67 -3.56
CA ASP A 23 10.08 -14.36 -4.21
C ASP A 23 9.59 -14.34 -5.68
N THR A 24 9.63 -15.48 -6.36
CA THR A 24 9.17 -15.62 -7.76
C THR A 24 7.65 -15.72 -7.86
N GLU A 25 7.00 -16.23 -6.81
CA GLU A 25 5.55 -16.40 -6.72
C GLU A 25 4.83 -15.12 -6.25
N LEU A 26 5.53 -14.21 -5.55
CA LEU A 26 4.94 -12.94 -5.10
C LEU A 26 4.42 -12.10 -6.26
N CYS A 27 5.19 -12.00 -7.34
CA CYS A 27 4.80 -11.29 -8.56
C CYS A 27 3.68 -11.98 -9.35
N GLN A 28 3.19 -13.13 -8.87
CA GLN A 28 2.08 -13.89 -9.46
C GLN A 28 0.86 -13.92 -8.53
N LEU A 29 0.92 -13.23 -7.38
CA LEU A 29 -0.20 -13.12 -6.44
C LEU A 29 -1.22 -12.10 -6.93
N ASP A 30 -1.75 -12.33 -8.13
CA ASP A 30 -2.83 -11.56 -8.70
C ASP A 30 -4.15 -12.29 -8.43
N ASN A 31 -5.07 -11.60 -7.77
CA ASN A 31 -6.46 -12.01 -7.62
C ASN A 31 -7.37 -10.78 -7.74
N GLU A 32 -8.66 -10.95 -7.46
CA GLU A 32 -9.59 -9.82 -7.57
C GLU A 32 -9.25 -8.67 -6.63
N LEU A 33 -8.63 -8.92 -5.47
CA LEU A 33 -8.39 -7.95 -4.41
C LEU A 33 -6.94 -7.44 -4.34
N VAL A 34 -5.98 -8.23 -4.80
CA VAL A 34 -4.55 -7.94 -4.77
C VAL A 34 -3.99 -8.03 -6.18
N MET A 35 -3.27 -7.01 -6.62
CA MET A 35 -2.47 -7.05 -7.84
C MET A 35 -1.04 -6.64 -7.53
N ILE A 36 -0.07 -7.41 -8.00
CA ILE A 36 1.35 -7.18 -7.81
C ILE A 36 2.04 -7.25 -9.17
N HIS A 37 2.53 -6.11 -9.66
CA HIS A 37 3.35 -6.08 -10.87
C HIS A 37 4.82 -5.88 -10.50
N CYS A 38 5.67 -6.75 -11.04
CA CYS A 38 7.12 -6.64 -10.92
C CYS A 38 7.75 -6.29 -12.26
N ASP A 39 8.89 -5.60 -12.22
CA ASP A 39 9.71 -5.34 -13.40
C ASP A 39 10.52 -6.58 -13.84
N ALA A 40 11.31 -6.41 -14.90
CA ALA A 40 12.15 -7.49 -15.44
C ALA A 40 13.25 -7.98 -14.47
N GLU A 41 13.56 -7.21 -13.43
CA GLU A 41 14.54 -7.54 -12.39
C GLU A 41 13.87 -8.20 -11.17
N GLY A 42 12.53 -8.31 -11.16
CA GLY A 42 11.75 -8.89 -10.08
C GLY A 42 11.42 -7.91 -8.94
N SER A 43 11.66 -6.60 -9.13
CA SER A 43 11.28 -5.60 -8.14
C SER A 43 9.82 -5.23 -8.26
N ILE A 44 9.11 -5.06 -7.14
CA ILE A 44 7.71 -4.63 -7.16
C ILE A 44 7.62 -3.17 -7.61
N VAL A 45 6.93 -2.94 -8.72
CA VAL A 45 6.73 -1.61 -9.32
C VAL A 45 5.28 -1.14 -9.26
N GLN A 46 4.31 -2.04 -9.14
CA GLN A 46 2.92 -1.66 -8.91
C GLN A 46 2.30 -2.57 -7.86
N LEU A 47 1.53 -1.96 -6.97
CA LEU A 47 0.83 -2.66 -5.91
C LEU A 47 -0.59 -2.13 -5.77
N LEU A 48 -1.55 -3.04 -5.78
CA LEU A 48 -2.95 -2.75 -5.49
C LEU A 48 -3.44 -3.69 -4.39
N PHE A 49 -4.02 -3.11 -3.34
CA PHE A 49 -4.86 -3.81 -2.37
C PHE A 49 -6.20 -3.09 -2.30
N GLN A 50 -7.28 -3.84 -2.47
CA GLN A 50 -8.62 -3.37 -2.18
C GLN A 50 -9.26 -4.21 -1.08
N ALA A 51 -10.14 -3.59 -0.29
CA ALA A 51 -10.82 -4.30 0.77
C ALA A 51 -11.75 -5.41 0.25
N SER A 52 -11.76 -6.52 0.99
CA SER A 52 -12.77 -7.57 0.86
C SER A 52 -14.04 -7.19 1.64
N ILE A 53 -15.19 -7.71 1.24
CA ILE A 53 -16.45 -7.65 2.00
C ILE A 53 -16.35 -8.28 3.41
N THR A 54 -15.33 -9.08 3.67
CA THR A 54 -15.06 -9.72 4.96
C THR A 54 -14.11 -8.91 5.86
N GLN A 55 -13.64 -7.75 5.42
CA GLN A 55 -12.62 -6.98 6.13
C GLN A 55 -13.11 -6.49 7.50
N SER A 56 -12.22 -6.56 8.49
CA SER A 56 -12.45 -6.02 9.84
C SER A 56 -12.76 -4.53 9.79
N THR A 57 -13.74 -4.09 10.58
CA THR A 57 -14.10 -2.67 10.71
C THR A 57 -13.15 -1.89 11.64
N ALA A 58 -12.14 -2.55 12.23
CA ALA A 58 -11.21 -1.92 13.14
C ALA A 58 -10.24 -1.00 12.38
N LYS A 59 -10.00 0.21 12.92
CA LYS A 59 -9.02 1.15 12.38
C LYS A 59 -7.61 0.59 12.49
N GLN A 60 -6.83 0.68 11.41
CA GLN A 60 -5.48 0.15 11.33
C GLN A 60 -4.47 1.25 10.98
N SER A 61 -3.23 1.11 11.44
CA SER A 61 -2.13 1.96 10.96
C SER A 61 -1.52 1.32 9.71
N MET A 62 -1.12 2.13 8.73
CA MET A 62 -0.27 1.65 7.65
C MET A 62 1.07 1.16 8.24
N PRO A 63 1.59 0.01 7.80
CA PRO A 63 2.84 -0.53 8.33
C PRO A 63 4.05 0.25 7.79
N GLU A 64 5.05 0.49 8.64
CA GLU A 64 6.30 1.18 8.26
C GLU A 64 7.16 0.38 7.27
N SER A 65 6.87 -0.90 7.06
CA SER A 65 7.52 -1.71 6.03
C SER A 65 7.14 -1.28 4.62
N ILE A 66 6.10 -0.45 4.43
CA ILE A 66 5.74 0.09 3.11
C ILE A 66 6.94 0.78 2.45
N GLY A 67 7.80 1.45 3.23
CA GLY A 67 9.00 2.11 2.73
C GLY A 67 10.10 1.18 2.22
N TYR A 68 9.93 -0.15 2.30
CA TYR A 68 10.85 -1.11 1.68
C TYR A 68 10.60 -1.30 0.18
N LEU A 69 9.47 -0.82 -0.35
CA LEU A 69 9.11 -0.91 -1.78
C LEU A 69 9.76 0.22 -2.59
N ALA A 70 11.07 0.40 -2.51
CA ALA A 70 11.77 1.57 -3.06
C ALA A 70 11.61 1.76 -4.58
N ASN A 71 11.24 0.70 -5.31
CA ASN A 71 11.02 0.70 -6.75
C ASN A 71 9.56 0.99 -7.16
N LEU A 72 8.66 1.18 -6.19
CA LEU A 72 7.23 1.31 -6.46
C LEU A 72 6.92 2.59 -7.24
N ILE A 73 6.18 2.42 -8.34
CA ILE A 73 5.71 3.49 -9.23
C ILE A 73 4.23 3.77 -8.96
N THR A 74 3.44 2.74 -8.66
CA THR A 74 2.00 2.84 -8.42
C THR A 74 1.64 2.12 -7.13
N LEU A 75 1.01 2.82 -6.20
CA LEU A 75 0.46 2.27 -4.97
C LEU A 75 -1.02 2.60 -4.88
N ARG A 76 -1.87 1.58 -4.86
CA ARG A 76 -3.30 1.71 -4.58
C ARG A 76 -3.67 0.88 -3.38
N LEU A 77 -4.13 1.53 -2.33
CA LEU A 77 -4.57 0.91 -1.09
C LEU A 77 -5.98 1.44 -0.81
N THR A 78 -7.01 0.81 -1.37
CA THR A 78 -8.38 1.35 -1.38
C THR A 78 -9.34 0.52 -0.52
N GLY A 79 -10.41 1.17 -0.03
CA GLY A 79 -11.47 0.51 0.73
C GLY A 79 -11.04 0.03 2.13
N GLY A 80 -9.80 0.31 2.54
CA GLY A 80 -9.21 -0.16 3.78
C GLY A 80 -9.72 0.57 5.02
N THR A 81 -9.12 0.25 6.18
CA THR A 81 -9.42 0.94 7.44
C THR A 81 -8.27 1.79 7.96
N PHE A 82 -7.36 2.22 7.07
CA PHE A 82 -6.21 3.01 7.48
C PHE A 82 -6.64 4.36 8.04
N TYR A 83 -6.20 4.68 9.26
CA TYR A 83 -6.45 6.00 9.87
C TYR A 83 -5.24 6.95 9.80
N ARG A 84 -4.06 6.42 9.47
CA ARG A 84 -2.82 7.18 9.32
C ARG A 84 -1.91 6.54 8.26
N VAL A 85 -1.24 7.39 7.49
CA VAL A 85 -0.17 7.02 6.55
C VAL A 85 1.16 6.90 7.31
N ALA A 86 1.93 5.85 7.04
CA ALA A 86 3.25 5.62 7.64
C ALA A 86 4.26 6.70 7.21
N ASP A 87 5.22 7.06 8.06
CA ASP A 87 6.22 8.08 7.72
C ASP A 87 7.21 7.59 6.66
N SER A 88 7.49 6.29 6.66
CA SER A 88 8.29 5.61 5.64
C SER A 88 7.69 5.67 4.23
N ILE A 89 6.44 6.13 4.05
CA ILE A 89 5.91 6.42 2.70
C ILE A 89 6.85 7.34 1.93
N GLY A 90 7.52 8.28 2.60
CA GLY A 90 8.47 9.20 1.97
C GLY A 90 9.73 8.54 1.39
N ASN A 91 9.96 7.24 1.65
CA ASN A 91 11.04 6.48 1.02
C ASN A 91 10.69 6.03 -0.41
N LEU A 92 9.41 6.08 -0.80
CA LEU A 92 8.92 5.68 -2.13
C LEU A 92 9.19 6.76 -3.18
N THR A 93 10.44 7.19 -3.31
CA THR A 93 10.84 8.35 -4.13
C THR A 93 10.58 8.19 -5.64
N ARG A 94 10.26 6.97 -6.10
CA ARG A 94 9.86 6.65 -7.49
C ARG A 94 8.35 6.65 -7.72
N LEU A 95 7.55 6.85 -6.67
CA LEU A 95 6.10 6.76 -6.73
C LEU A 95 5.53 7.92 -7.56
N ARG A 96 4.71 7.56 -8.55
CA ARG A 96 4.01 8.51 -9.45
C ARG A 96 2.53 8.59 -9.16
N LEU A 97 1.93 7.49 -8.70
CA LEU A 97 0.53 7.44 -8.31
C LEU A 97 0.39 6.85 -6.90
N LEU A 98 -0.23 7.62 -6.01
CA LEU A 98 -0.64 7.20 -4.68
C LEU A 98 -2.15 7.33 -4.53
N ASP A 99 -2.82 6.20 -4.44
CA ASP A 99 -4.26 6.14 -4.18
C ASP A 99 -4.52 5.51 -2.82
N LEU A 100 -5.07 6.31 -1.92
CA LEU A 100 -5.52 5.91 -0.59
C LEU A 100 -7.01 6.22 -0.41
N SER A 101 -7.79 6.22 -1.50
CA SER A 101 -9.23 6.48 -1.44
C SER A 101 -9.95 5.47 -0.56
N ASP A 102 -11.11 5.87 -0.05
CA ASP A 102 -12.02 4.99 0.70
C ASP A 102 -11.36 4.34 1.92
N ASN A 103 -10.55 5.11 2.64
CA ASN A 103 -9.97 4.75 3.92
C ASN A 103 -10.56 5.62 5.05
N LEU A 104 -9.94 5.60 6.24
CA LEU A 104 -10.36 6.35 7.42
C LEU A 104 -9.32 7.40 7.82
N LEU A 105 -8.50 7.87 6.88
CA LEU A 105 -7.35 8.74 7.16
C LEU A 105 -7.84 10.04 7.78
N VAL A 106 -7.30 10.37 8.96
CA VAL A 106 -7.58 11.66 9.64
C VAL A 106 -6.51 12.70 9.35
N GLN A 107 -5.33 12.24 8.93
CA GLN A 107 -4.19 13.05 8.53
C GLN A 107 -3.33 12.26 7.55
N VAL A 108 -2.58 12.99 6.73
CA VAL A 108 -1.48 12.46 5.92
C VAL A 108 -0.15 12.78 6.58
N SER A 109 0.86 11.91 6.41
CA SER A 109 2.22 12.18 6.92
C SER A 109 2.87 13.33 6.14
N GLU A 110 3.60 14.21 6.82
CA GLU A 110 4.44 15.24 6.19
C GLU A 110 5.47 14.64 5.23
N SER A 111 5.86 13.38 5.45
CA SER A 111 6.80 12.68 4.57
C SER A 111 6.26 12.42 3.16
N ILE A 112 4.95 12.58 2.90
CA ILE A 112 4.41 12.62 1.54
C ILE A 112 5.10 13.71 0.69
N GLY A 113 5.56 14.81 1.30
CA GLY A 113 6.32 15.85 0.62
C GLY A 113 7.67 15.40 0.04
N LYS A 114 8.17 14.22 0.44
CA LYS A 114 9.40 13.62 -0.13
C LYS A 114 9.15 12.87 -1.44
N LEU A 115 7.89 12.64 -1.82
CA LEU A 115 7.50 11.96 -3.05
C LEU A 115 7.62 12.92 -4.25
N ILE A 116 8.85 13.28 -4.59
CA ILE A 116 9.16 14.32 -5.58
C ILE A 116 8.70 13.98 -7.02
N LEU A 117 8.42 12.71 -7.31
CA LEU A 117 7.92 12.23 -8.59
C LEU A 117 6.41 11.96 -8.60
N LEU A 118 5.70 12.29 -7.50
CA LEU A 118 4.27 12.04 -7.40
C LEU A 118 3.50 12.95 -8.35
N GLU A 119 2.76 12.34 -9.26
CA GLU A 119 1.94 13.01 -10.28
C GLU A 119 0.47 13.03 -9.87
N GLU A 120 0.02 11.98 -9.18
CA GLU A 120 -1.37 11.82 -8.78
C GLU A 120 -1.47 11.35 -7.32
N LEU A 121 -2.22 12.11 -6.53
CA LEU A 121 -2.52 11.81 -5.13
C LEU A 121 -4.04 11.78 -4.95
N ILE A 122 -4.56 10.59 -4.65
CA ILE A 122 -6.00 10.35 -4.51
C ILE A 122 -6.29 10.04 -3.03
N LEU A 123 -7.10 10.90 -2.41
CA LEU A 123 -7.43 10.84 -0.99
C LEU A 123 -8.94 10.97 -0.74
N GLN A 124 -9.79 10.78 -1.76
CA GLN A 124 -11.24 10.93 -1.58
C GLN A 124 -11.79 9.91 -0.59
N SER A 125 -12.98 10.18 -0.04
CA SER A 125 -13.64 9.30 0.92
C SER A 125 -12.77 8.95 2.14
N ASN A 126 -12.06 9.94 2.67
CA ASN A 126 -11.33 9.87 3.94
C ASN A 126 -11.93 10.82 4.99
N GLN A 127 -11.34 10.88 6.19
CA GLN A 127 -11.76 11.74 7.30
C GLN A 127 -10.78 12.90 7.54
N LEU A 128 -10.11 13.36 6.47
CA LEU A 128 -9.12 14.42 6.52
C LEU A 128 -9.80 15.71 6.99
N LYS A 129 -9.19 16.35 7.98
CA LYS A 129 -9.62 17.66 8.46
C LYS A 129 -8.73 18.74 7.83
N GLU A 130 -9.34 19.89 7.58
CA GLU A 130 -8.62 21.12 7.20
C GLU A 130 -7.66 21.59 8.29
#